data_AF-A0A2W6MRL2-F1
#
_entry.id   AF-A0A2W6MRL2-F1
#
_cell.length_a   1.000
_cell.length_b   1.000
_cell.length_c   1.000
_cell.angle_alpha   90.00
_cell.angle_beta   90.00
_cell.angle_gamma   90.00
#
_symmetry.space_group_name_H-M   'P 1'
#
loop_
_entity.id
_entity.type
_entity.pdbx_description
1 polymer ?
#
loop_
_entity_poly.entity_id
_entity_poly.type
_entity_poly.pdbx_seq_one_letter_code
_entity_poly.pdbx_strand_id
1 'polypeptide(L)'
;MQKFLMVLGICVTLSVGINAQSPKEAKPSFNCAKATTRVEEVICNDESGELQNLDRYMSEVYTQLRKELKISKFPNKEQRLKDLLESQRAFIKHLDEVHFMGDAYEERIIYLLKLLGEVLDSNNKELCEYARSYKIDWSKWQEVPPSINPPFSIGFCAFGGNNRDIVYSWYCTEKGKLTEKIEDFIGGYPYVFKRKIDINNDGVLDNVILSTGQYFDAFVIYKNGKLDAKASDKIYGDDLHFHGPKTKEEVCIKHEVPCIAFTTYALPSNKVSQQPEFDSEFPILSHLSYGVIEFQGKNYITLYNHRFNFDENSTYPKTRIYLLEGNKRELKCTY
;
A
#
# COMPACT_ATOMS: atom_id res chain seq x y z
N MET A 1 16.29 -31.89 34.37
CA MET A 1 17.24 -30.96 33.71
C MET A 1 17.64 -31.56 32.37
N GLN A 2 16.95 -31.18 31.31
CA GLN A 2 17.31 -31.58 29.95
C GLN A 2 17.18 -30.34 29.06
N LYS A 3 18.31 -29.93 28.51
CA LYS A 3 18.51 -28.69 27.75
C LYS A 3 17.77 -28.79 26.42
N PHE A 4 16.70 -28.03 26.23
CA PHE A 4 16.17 -27.78 24.89
C PHE A 4 17.01 -26.70 24.23
N LEU A 5 17.84 -27.12 23.27
CA LEU A 5 18.47 -26.22 22.30
C LEU A 5 17.36 -25.47 21.55
N MET A 6 17.26 -24.16 21.77
CA MET A 6 16.61 -23.25 20.83
C MET A 6 17.47 -23.15 19.56
N VAL A 7 17.34 -24.13 18.68
CA VAL A 7 17.70 -23.98 17.27
C VAL A 7 16.52 -23.28 16.60
N LEU A 8 16.44 -21.95 16.70
CA LEU A 8 15.77 -21.16 15.66
C LEU A 8 16.82 -20.85 14.60
N GLY A 9 17.09 -21.88 13.81
CA GLY A 9 17.87 -21.79 12.60
C GLY A 9 17.18 -20.84 11.64
N ILE A 10 17.94 -19.82 11.24
CA ILE A 10 17.80 -19.04 10.03
C ILE A 10 17.31 -19.96 8.90
N CYS A 11 16.04 -19.85 8.50
CA CYS A 11 15.60 -20.27 7.18
C CYS A 11 15.43 -19.03 6.32
N VAL A 12 16.57 -18.53 5.84
CA VAL A 12 16.63 -17.73 4.61
C VAL A 12 16.28 -18.69 3.48
N THR A 13 15.04 -18.71 3.04
CA THR A 13 14.72 -19.18 1.69
C THR A 13 14.73 -17.98 0.76
N LEU A 14 15.91 -17.72 0.18
CA LEU A 14 16.03 -17.01 -1.09
C LEU A 14 15.39 -17.87 -2.17
N SER A 15 14.09 -17.69 -2.42
CA SER A 15 13.46 -18.18 -3.65
C SER A 15 13.35 -17.01 -4.62
N VAL A 16 14.38 -16.83 -5.43
CA VAL A 16 14.26 -16.11 -6.70
C VAL A 16 13.54 -17.08 -7.65
N GLY A 17 12.23 -16.90 -7.76
CA GLY A 17 11.36 -17.70 -8.63
C GLY A 17 10.31 -16.78 -9.22
N ILE A 18 10.55 -16.33 -10.45
CA ILE A 18 9.58 -15.61 -11.27
C ILE A 18 8.56 -16.65 -11.71
N ASN A 19 7.47 -16.79 -10.97
CA ASN A 19 6.23 -17.38 -11.43
C ASN A 19 5.10 -16.59 -10.79
N ALA A 20 4.33 -15.90 -11.63
CA ALA A 20 3.10 -15.24 -11.22
C ALA A 20 2.13 -16.33 -10.70
N GLN A 21 2.12 -16.52 -9.38
CA GLN A 21 1.24 -17.46 -8.71
C GLN A 21 -0.13 -16.81 -8.58
N SER A 22 -1.18 -17.58 -8.90
CA SER A 22 -2.58 -17.14 -8.84
C SER A 22 -2.93 -16.54 -7.45
N PRO A 23 -3.67 -15.41 -7.40
CA PRO A 23 -3.87 -14.55 -6.21
C PRO A 23 -4.85 -15.10 -5.15
N LYS A 24 -5.01 -16.42 -5.00
CA LYS A 24 -6.25 -16.97 -4.44
C LYS A 24 -6.34 -17.20 -2.92
N GLU A 25 -5.28 -17.06 -2.12
CA GLU A 25 -5.39 -17.41 -0.69
C GLU A 25 -4.61 -16.46 0.21
N ALA A 26 -5.28 -15.95 1.25
CA ALA A 26 -4.61 -15.36 2.40
C ALA A 26 -3.65 -16.41 3.00
N LYS A 27 -2.45 -15.98 3.36
CA LYS A 27 -1.40 -16.87 3.88
C LYS A 27 -0.63 -16.15 4.97
N PRO A 28 -0.48 -16.75 6.15
CA PRO A 28 0.32 -16.17 7.22
C PRO A 28 1.81 -16.19 6.87
N SER A 29 2.62 -15.58 7.72
CA SER A 29 4.07 -15.48 7.57
C SER A 29 4.82 -16.82 7.73
N PHE A 30 4.12 -17.89 8.09
CA PHE A 30 4.65 -19.23 8.32
C PHE A 30 3.87 -20.30 7.56
N ASN A 31 4.43 -21.52 7.50
CA ASN A 31 3.79 -22.65 6.83
C ASN A 31 2.78 -23.33 7.77
N CYS A 32 1.48 -23.23 7.46
CA CYS A 32 0.41 -23.86 8.23
C CYS A 32 0.54 -25.37 8.41
N ALA A 33 1.17 -26.08 7.47
CA ALA A 33 1.44 -27.52 7.63
C ALA A 33 2.48 -27.83 8.73
N LYS A 34 3.14 -26.80 9.26
CA LYS A 34 4.10 -26.88 10.38
C LYS A 34 3.59 -26.19 11.64
N ALA A 35 2.32 -25.80 11.69
CA ALA A 35 1.73 -25.23 12.90
C ALA A 35 1.80 -26.26 14.04
N THR A 36 2.24 -25.81 15.22
CA THR A 36 2.40 -26.64 16.41
C THR A 36 1.83 -25.99 17.68
N THR A 37 1.50 -24.71 17.61
CA THR A 37 0.93 -23.93 18.71
C THR A 37 -0.54 -23.60 18.46
N ARG A 38 -1.31 -23.39 19.53
CA ARG A 38 -2.71 -22.96 19.44
C ARG A 38 -2.86 -21.69 18.61
N VAL A 39 -1.98 -20.70 18.82
CA VAL A 39 -1.98 -19.44 18.06
C VAL A 39 -1.77 -19.69 16.56
N GLU A 40 -0.80 -20.53 16.19
CA GLU A 40 -0.56 -20.88 14.78
C GLU A 40 -1.76 -21.60 14.16
N GLU A 41 -2.39 -22.52 14.89
CA GLU A 41 -3.60 -23.22 14.45
C GLU A 41 -4.78 -22.26 14.25
N VAL A 42 -4.99 -21.31 15.17
CA VAL A 42 -6.05 -20.30 15.06
C VAL A 42 -5.84 -19.45 13.81
N ILE A 43 -4.61 -18.96 13.57
CA ILE A 43 -4.30 -18.17 12.38
C ILE A 43 -4.51 -19.00 11.11
N CYS A 44 -4.09 -20.25 11.09
CA CYS A 44 -4.21 -21.10 9.91
C CYS A 44 -5.65 -21.50 9.57
N ASN A 45 -6.51 -21.62 10.58
CA ASN A 45 -7.92 -21.96 10.42
C ASN A 45 -8.84 -20.74 10.33
N ASP A 46 -8.29 -19.53 10.29
CA ASP A 46 -9.06 -18.30 10.11
C ASP A 46 -9.68 -18.24 8.70
N GLU A 47 -10.96 -18.59 8.60
CA GLU A 47 -11.71 -18.62 7.35
C GLU A 47 -11.92 -17.24 6.73
N SER A 48 -11.85 -16.15 7.51
CA SER A 48 -11.92 -14.79 6.95
C SER A 48 -10.61 -14.41 6.24
N GLY A 49 -9.49 -15.00 6.67
CA GLY A 49 -8.14 -14.70 6.22
C GLY A 49 -7.57 -13.41 6.82
N GLU A 50 -8.29 -12.76 7.73
CA GLU A 50 -7.89 -11.51 8.39
C GLU A 50 -6.67 -11.69 9.29
N LEU A 51 -6.66 -12.70 10.16
CA LEU A 51 -5.54 -13.00 11.04
C LEU A 51 -4.31 -13.46 10.25
N GLN A 52 -4.51 -14.20 9.16
CA GLN A 52 -3.44 -14.59 8.25
C GLN A 52 -2.78 -13.37 7.60
N ASN A 53 -3.60 -12.39 7.22
CA ASN A 53 -3.16 -11.14 6.64
C ASN A 53 -2.42 -10.25 7.65
N LEU A 54 -2.98 -10.09 8.85
CA LEU A 54 -2.37 -9.38 9.97
C LEU A 54 -1.00 -9.95 10.32
N ASP A 55 -0.88 -11.27 10.47
CA ASP A 55 0.38 -11.94 10.76
C ASP A 55 1.44 -11.71 9.67
N ARG A 56 1.05 -11.87 8.40
CA ARG A 56 1.93 -11.59 7.26
C ARG A 56 2.42 -10.13 7.27
N TYR A 57 1.52 -9.17 7.38
CA TYR A 57 1.87 -7.75 7.34
C TYR A 57 2.78 -7.36 8.52
N MET A 58 2.46 -7.84 9.72
CA MET A 58 3.31 -7.65 10.91
C MET A 58 4.72 -8.19 10.69
N SER A 59 4.85 -9.39 10.10
CA SER A 59 6.14 -10.01 9.78
C SER A 59 6.93 -9.23 8.71
N GLU A 60 6.25 -8.67 7.70
CA GLU A 60 6.86 -7.81 6.69
C GLU A 60 7.41 -6.51 7.30
N VAL A 61 6.59 -5.82 8.11
CA VAL A 61 7.01 -4.60 8.83
C VAL A 61 8.16 -4.89 9.78
N TYR A 62 8.09 -5.98 10.56
CA TYR A 62 9.16 -6.41 11.46
C TYR A 62 10.48 -6.66 10.70
N THR A 63 10.39 -7.38 9.57
CA THR A 63 11.54 -7.72 8.74
C THR A 63 12.19 -6.46 8.15
N GLN A 64 11.36 -5.54 7.67
CA GLN A 64 11.83 -4.26 7.14
C GLN A 64 12.47 -3.40 8.23
N LEU A 65 11.82 -3.23 9.38
CA LEU A 65 12.37 -2.51 10.54
C LEU A 65 13.74 -3.08 10.94
N ARG A 66 13.85 -4.41 11.05
CA ARG A 66 15.12 -5.06 11.39
C ARG A 66 16.20 -4.82 10.33
N LYS A 67 15.84 -4.80 9.04
CA LYS A 67 16.77 -4.49 7.94
C LYS A 67 17.28 -3.06 8.03
N GLU A 68 16.37 -2.09 8.15
CA GLU A 68 16.70 -0.67 8.22
C GLU A 68 17.50 -0.32 9.49
N LEU A 69 17.19 -0.97 10.60
CA LEU A 69 17.90 -0.77 11.86
C LEU A 69 19.35 -1.27 11.81
N LYS A 70 19.63 -2.38 11.11
CA LYS A 70 21.00 -2.91 10.94
C LYS A 70 21.93 -1.94 10.21
N ILE A 71 21.40 -1.23 9.22
CA ILE A 71 22.15 -0.24 8.42
C ILE A 71 22.09 1.17 9.03
N SER A 72 21.34 1.35 10.11
CA SER A 72 21.18 2.66 10.74
C SER A 72 22.46 3.19 11.39
N LYS A 73 22.50 4.51 11.56
CA LYS A 73 23.59 5.24 12.23
C LYS A 73 23.37 5.41 13.74
N PHE A 74 22.38 4.74 14.33
CA PHE A 74 22.15 4.84 15.77
C PHE A 74 23.33 4.27 16.56
N PRO A 75 23.86 4.99 17.56
CA PRO A 75 24.98 4.50 18.37
C PRO A 75 24.60 3.24 19.17
N ASN A 76 23.32 3.07 19.49
CA ASN A 76 22.77 1.94 20.24
C ASN A 76 22.05 0.89 19.36
N LYS A 77 22.37 0.80 18.06
CA LYS A 77 21.64 -0.09 17.12
C LYS A 77 21.60 -1.57 17.53
N GLU A 78 22.69 -2.10 18.11
CA GLU A 78 22.74 -3.51 18.54
C GLU A 78 21.79 -3.76 19.72
N GLN A 79 21.72 -2.81 20.65
CA GLN A 79 20.76 -2.88 21.76
C GLN A 79 19.32 -2.77 21.23
N ARG A 80 19.03 -1.83 20.34
CA ARG A 80 17.70 -1.71 19.70
C ARG A 80 17.28 -2.98 18.96
N LEU A 81 18.21 -3.65 18.27
CA LEU A 81 17.95 -4.93 17.59
C LEU A 81 17.60 -6.04 18.59
N LYS A 82 18.29 -6.07 19.73
CA LYS A 82 18.01 -7.01 20.82
C LYS A 82 16.64 -6.73 21.44
N ASP A 83 16.35 -5.47 21.77
CA ASP A 83 15.06 -5.04 22.36
C ASP A 83 13.89 -5.34 21.41
N LEU A 84 14.07 -5.12 20.11
CA LEU A 84 13.08 -5.45 19.09
C LEU A 84 12.79 -6.96 19.05
N LEU A 85 13.83 -7.79 19.09
CA LEU A 85 13.68 -9.25 19.13
C LEU A 85 13.00 -9.73 20.41
N GLU A 86 13.40 -9.18 21.56
CA GLU A 86 12.81 -9.53 22.85
C GLU A 86 11.34 -9.11 22.93
N SER A 87 11.00 -7.90 22.47
CA SER A 87 9.59 -7.45 22.42
C SER A 87 8.75 -8.31 21.46
N GLN A 88 9.31 -8.78 20.34
CA GLN A 88 8.59 -9.65 19.41
C GLN A 88 8.31 -11.02 20.01
N ARG A 89 9.28 -11.58 20.75
CA ARG A 89 9.08 -12.84 21.49
C ARG A 89 8.04 -12.69 22.59
N ALA A 90 8.07 -11.56 23.31
CA ALA A 90 7.07 -11.26 24.32
C ALA A 90 5.66 -11.16 23.72
N PHE A 91 5.52 -10.47 22.58
CA PHE A 91 4.26 -10.37 21.85
C PHE A 91 3.72 -11.75 21.45
N ILE A 92 4.54 -12.60 20.81
CA ILE A 92 4.11 -13.95 20.40
C ILE A 92 3.63 -14.77 21.60
N LYS A 93 4.33 -14.68 22.75
CA LYS A 93 3.91 -15.37 23.97
C LYS A 93 2.58 -14.83 24.52
N HIS A 94 2.37 -13.52 24.43
CA HIS A 94 1.15 -12.87 24.90
C HIS A 94 -0.08 -13.24 24.04
N LEU A 95 0.10 -13.62 22.77
CA LEU A 95 -1.02 -14.03 21.91
C LEU A 95 -1.79 -15.24 22.45
N ASP A 96 -1.17 -16.10 23.27
CA ASP A 96 -1.87 -17.22 23.93
C ASP A 96 -2.86 -16.75 25.03
N GLU A 97 -2.71 -15.51 25.52
CA GLU A 97 -3.41 -14.95 26.68
C GLU A 97 -4.53 -13.97 26.30
N VAL A 98 -4.59 -13.52 25.03
CA VAL A 98 -5.56 -12.53 24.57
C VAL A 98 -6.87 -13.15 24.06
N HIS A 99 -7.98 -12.45 24.29
CA HIS A 99 -9.29 -12.86 23.76
C HIS A 99 -9.49 -12.46 22.30
N PHE A 100 -8.97 -11.30 21.88
CA PHE A 100 -9.10 -10.76 20.54
C PHE A 100 -7.71 -10.61 19.91
N MET A 101 -7.30 -11.62 19.14
CA MET A 101 -5.97 -11.62 18.50
C MET A 101 -5.85 -10.52 17.44
N GLY A 102 -6.93 -10.17 16.74
CA GLY A 102 -6.95 -9.12 15.72
C GLY A 102 -6.41 -7.80 16.26
N ASP A 103 -7.07 -7.27 17.30
CA ASP A 103 -6.67 -6.04 18.01
C ASP A 103 -5.20 -6.08 18.45
N ALA A 104 -4.74 -7.20 19.02
CA ALA A 104 -3.36 -7.36 19.45
C ALA A 104 -2.37 -7.25 18.27
N TYR A 105 -2.70 -7.84 17.11
CA TYR A 105 -1.89 -7.69 15.90
C TYR A 105 -1.89 -6.24 15.40
N GLU A 106 -3.04 -5.57 15.36
CA GLU A 106 -3.15 -4.18 14.90
C GLU A 106 -2.31 -3.24 15.76
N GLU A 107 -2.45 -3.32 17.09
CA GLU A 107 -1.64 -2.55 18.03
C GLU A 107 -0.14 -2.81 17.84
N ARG A 108 0.24 -4.08 17.64
CA ARG A 108 1.63 -4.46 17.40
C ARG A 108 2.16 -3.88 16.08
N ILE A 109 1.37 -3.95 15.01
CA ILE A 109 1.73 -3.38 13.70
C ILE A 109 1.94 -1.87 13.82
N ILE A 110 1.02 -1.15 14.47
CA ILE A 110 1.13 0.29 14.70
C ILE A 110 2.44 0.61 15.45
N TYR A 111 2.74 -0.14 16.51
CA TYR A 111 3.99 0.01 17.25
C TYR A 111 5.23 -0.20 16.36
N LEU A 112 5.25 -1.26 15.57
CA LEU A 112 6.38 -1.55 14.67
C LEU A 112 6.52 -0.50 13.55
N LEU A 113 5.42 0.02 13.02
CA LEU A 113 5.42 1.08 12.02
C LEU A 113 5.99 2.39 12.57
N LYS A 114 5.69 2.74 13.83
CA LYS A 114 6.31 3.91 14.49
C LYS A 114 7.81 3.78 14.60
N LEU A 115 8.27 2.63 15.09
CA LEU A 115 9.72 2.35 15.17
C LEU A 115 10.37 2.37 13.79
N LEU A 116 9.68 1.85 12.77
CA LEU A 116 10.16 1.90 11.38
C LEU A 116 10.28 3.34 10.90
N GLY A 117 9.29 4.19 11.20
CA GLY A 117 9.32 5.63 10.92
C GLY A 117 10.53 6.32 11.55
N GLU A 118 10.80 6.09 12.84
CA GLU A 118 11.98 6.65 13.52
C GLU A 118 13.30 6.23 12.87
N VAL A 119 13.42 4.95 12.51
CA VAL A 119 14.64 4.42 11.89
C VAL A 119 14.82 4.99 10.49
N LEU A 120 13.75 5.03 9.70
CA LEU A 120 13.78 5.60 8.36
C LEU A 120 14.06 7.10 8.36
N ASP A 121 13.49 7.84 9.31
CA ASP A 121 13.76 9.26 9.51
C ASP A 121 15.23 9.51 9.84
N SER A 122 15.83 8.69 10.72
CA SER A 122 17.26 8.79 11.00
C SER A 122 18.11 8.42 9.78
N ASN A 123 17.74 7.38 9.04
CA ASN A 123 18.48 6.90 7.87
C ASN A 123 18.41 7.88 6.69
N ASN A 124 17.29 8.60 6.55
CA ASN A 124 16.97 9.46 5.40
C ASN A 124 16.62 10.90 5.83
N LYS A 125 17.28 11.40 6.89
CA LYS A 125 16.93 12.66 7.58
C LYS A 125 16.60 13.82 6.65
N GLU A 126 17.51 14.17 5.74
CA GLU A 126 17.32 15.32 4.85
C GLU A 126 16.11 15.15 3.92
N LEU A 127 15.89 13.93 3.40
CA LEU A 127 14.73 13.62 2.56
C LEU A 127 13.43 13.71 3.38
N CYS A 128 13.40 13.15 4.59
CA CYS A 128 12.19 13.14 5.41
C CYS A 128 11.85 14.55 5.93
N GLU A 129 12.84 15.36 6.30
CA GLU A 129 12.66 16.78 6.63
C GLU A 129 12.13 17.58 5.44
N TYR A 130 12.72 17.38 4.25
CA TYR A 130 12.25 18.01 3.02
C TYR A 130 10.80 17.62 2.71
N ALA A 131 10.49 16.32 2.76
CA ALA A 131 9.17 15.78 2.43
C ALA A 131 8.05 16.34 3.32
N ARG A 132 8.30 16.53 4.64
CA ARG A 132 7.33 17.13 5.56
C ARG A 132 6.98 18.59 5.22
N SER A 133 7.92 19.32 4.64
CA SER A 133 7.71 20.71 4.22
C SER A 133 7.24 20.85 2.76
N TYR A 134 7.28 19.75 2.00
CA TYR A 134 7.06 19.78 0.56
C TYR A 134 5.61 20.11 0.23
N LYS A 135 5.45 21.01 -0.75
CA LYS A 135 4.17 21.29 -1.40
C LYS A 135 4.32 20.92 -2.87
N ILE A 136 3.33 20.22 -3.39
CA ILE A 136 3.31 19.83 -4.81
C ILE A 136 3.45 21.06 -5.70
N ASP A 137 4.42 21.00 -6.60
CA ASP A 137 4.65 22.04 -7.60
C ASP A 137 3.79 21.77 -8.83
N TRP A 138 2.55 22.29 -8.79
CA TRP A 138 1.58 22.15 -9.88
C TRP A 138 2.06 22.75 -11.21
N SER A 139 3.05 23.65 -11.21
CA SER A 139 3.59 24.23 -12.46
C SER A 139 4.32 23.19 -13.33
N LYS A 140 4.78 22.09 -12.73
CA LYS A 140 5.43 20.97 -13.43
C LYS A 140 4.44 19.98 -14.03
N TRP A 141 3.15 20.15 -13.76
CA TRP A 141 2.07 19.30 -14.22
C TRP A 141 1.28 20.01 -15.30
N GLN A 142 0.97 19.29 -16.37
CA GLN A 142 0.06 19.78 -17.39
C GLN A 142 -1.32 19.20 -17.14
N GLU A 143 -2.30 20.05 -16.86
CA GLU A 143 -3.71 19.65 -16.81
C GLU A 143 -4.16 19.16 -18.20
N VAL A 144 -4.89 18.05 -18.20
CA VAL A 144 -5.42 17.40 -19.39
C VAL A 144 -6.90 17.76 -19.48
N PRO A 145 -7.35 18.37 -20.59
CA PRO A 145 -8.75 18.71 -20.75
C PRO A 145 -9.61 17.43 -20.81
N PRO A 146 -10.89 17.53 -20.39
CA PRO A 146 -11.90 16.49 -20.57
C PRO A 146 -11.89 15.90 -21.98
N SER A 147 -11.76 14.57 -22.09
CA SER A 147 -11.75 13.89 -23.38
C SER A 147 -12.12 12.42 -23.27
N ILE A 148 -12.86 11.91 -24.26
CA ILE A 148 -13.11 10.48 -24.43
C ILE A 148 -11.84 9.68 -24.75
N ASN A 149 -10.76 10.35 -25.15
CA ASN A 149 -9.49 9.74 -25.46
C ASN A 149 -8.54 9.75 -24.25
N PRO A 150 -7.64 8.77 -24.14
CA PRO A 150 -6.54 8.82 -23.17
C PRO A 150 -5.67 10.08 -23.37
N PRO A 151 -5.07 10.65 -22.32
CA PRO A 151 -4.97 10.11 -20.95
C PRO A 151 -6.17 10.44 -20.05
N PHE A 152 -7.05 11.37 -20.45
CA PHE A 152 -8.19 11.80 -19.63
C PHE A 152 -9.15 10.64 -19.32
N SER A 153 -9.60 9.91 -20.36
CA SER A 153 -10.48 8.76 -20.18
C SER A 153 -9.91 7.66 -19.28
N ILE A 154 -8.58 7.57 -19.12
CA ILE A 154 -7.97 6.68 -18.14
C ILE A 154 -8.22 7.22 -16.74
N GLY A 155 -7.89 8.48 -16.45
CA GLY A 155 -8.23 9.09 -15.16
C GLY A 155 -9.72 8.97 -14.81
N PHE A 156 -10.58 9.22 -15.79
CA PHE A 156 -12.03 9.15 -15.64
C PHE A 156 -12.59 7.73 -15.53
N CYS A 157 -12.22 6.79 -16.39
CA CYS A 157 -12.80 5.43 -16.35
C CYS A 157 -12.07 4.51 -15.40
N ALA A 158 -10.82 4.82 -15.04
CA ALA A 158 -10.10 4.06 -14.05
C ALA A 158 -10.39 4.49 -12.64
N PHE A 159 -10.63 5.78 -12.46
CA PHE A 159 -10.63 6.41 -11.15
C PHE A 159 -11.76 7.45 -11.03
N GLY A 160 -12.79 7.28 -11.87
CA GLY A 160 -13.96 8.15 -12.01
C GLY A 160 -14.48 8.59 -10.67
N GLY A 161 -14.44 9.91 -10.49
CA GLY A 161 -14.56 10.58 -9.22
C GLY A 161 -15.87 10.26 -8.53
N ASN A 162 -15.89 9.24 -7.69
CA ASN A 162 -16.10 9.47 -6.27
C ASN A 162 -17.41 10.13 -5.77
N ASN A 163 -18.32 10.42 -6.66
CA ASN A 163 -19.62 10.91 -6.35
C ASN A 163 -20.47 9.67 -6.13
N ARG A 164 -20.99 9.52 -4.89
CA ARG A 164 -21.88 8.42 -4.51
C ARG A 164 -23.08 8.31 -5.44
N ASP A 165 -23.42 9.41 -6.11
CA ASP A 165 -24.61 9.56 -6.93
C ASP A 165 -24.36 9.31 -8.42
N ILE A 166 -23.15 8.90 -8.83
CA ILE A 166 -22.82 8.66 -10.25
C ILE A 166 -22.38 7.23 -10.52
N VAL A 167 -23.14 6.54 -11.38
CA VAL A 167 -22.86 5.18 -11.84
C VAL A 167 -21.88 5.20 -13.02
N TYR A 168 -20.59 5.19 -12.71
CA TYR A 168 -19.51 5.27 -13.70
C TYR A 168 -19.51 4.12 -14.74
N SER A 169 -20.08 2.97 -14.41
CA SER A 169 -20.19 1.82 -15.33
C SER A 169 -21.05 2.10 -16.56
N TRP A 170 -21.93 3.10 -16.51
CA TRP A 170 -22.74 3.51 -17.67
C TRP A 170 -21.93 4.29 -18.70
N TYR A 171 -20.89 4.97 -18.23
CA TYR A 171 -20.07 5.86 -19.06
C TYR A 171 -18.76 5.20 -19.50
N CYS A 172 -18.40 4.03 -18.97
CA CYS A 172 -17.09 3.42 -19.17
C CYS A 172 -17.22 1.95 -19.58
N THR A 173 -16.55 1.59 -20.67
CA THR A 173 -16.38 0.19 -21.09
C THR A 173 -15.45 -0.57 -20.14
N GLU A 174 -15.52 -1.91 -20.13
CA GLU A 174 -14.58 -2.80 -19.42
C GLU A 174 -13.10 -2.56 -19.79
N LYS A 175 -12.84 -1.89 -20.93
CA LYS A 175 -11.49 -1.53 -21.40
C LYS A 175 -11.08 -0.10 -21.04
N GLY A 176 -11.85 0.60 -20.19
CA GLY A 176 -11.52 1.94 -19.73
C GLY A 176 -11.76 3.06 -20.71
N LYS A 177 -12.63 2.84 -21.69
CA LYS A 177 -13.01 3.86 -22.66
C LYS A 177 -14.35 4.45 -22.32
N LEU A 178 -14.46 5.77 -22.43
CA LEU A 178 -15.72 6.48 -22.34
C LEU A 178 -16.69 6.04 -23.46
N THR A 179 -17.95 5.76 -23.12
CA THR A 179 -19.03 5.36 -24.03
C THR A 179 -19.86 6.56 -24.51
N GLU A 180 -19.89 7.65 -23.72
CA GLU A 180 -20.66 8.87 -23.99
C GLU A 180 -19.77 10.12 -24.02
N LYS A 181 -20.35 11.27 -24.37
CA LYS A 181 -19.65 12.56 -24.36
C LYS A 181 -19.48 13.03 -22.93
N ILE A 182 -18.31 13.60 -22.65
CA ILE A 182 -17.99 14.07 -21.31
C ILE A 182 -18.82 15.29 -20.88
N GLU A 183 -19.37 16.02 -21.85
CA GLU A 183 -20.25 17.17 -21.62
C GLU A 183 -21.59 16.78 -20.97
N ASP A 184 -22.01 15.52 -21.10
CA ASP A 184 -23.28 15.01 -20.57
C ASP A 184 -23.19 14.62 -19.08
N PHE A 185 -21.99 14.74 -18.50
CA PHE A 185 -21.72 14.33 -17.13
C PHE A 185 -22.11 15.40 -16.10
N ILE A 186 -23.17 15.14 -15.34
CA ILE A 186 -23.64 16.00 -14.24
C ILE A 186 -23.15 15.42 -12.91
N GLY A 187 -22.14 16.03 -12.30
CA GLY A 187 -21.68 15.67 -10.94
C GLY A 187 -20.17 15.70 -10.69
N GLY A 188 -19.38 16.22 -11.63
CA GLY A 188 -17.96 16.56 -11.47
C GLY A 188 -17.01 15.40 -11.80
N TYR A 189 -16.03 15.65 -12.67
CA TYR A 189 -15.02 14.68 -13.09
C TYR A 189 -13.68 14.90 -12.36
N PRO A 190 -12.79 13.89 -12.27
CA PRO A 190 -11.48 14.07 -11.67
C PRO A 190 -10.64 15.07 -12.47
N TYR A 191 -9.76 15.80 -11.78
CA TYR A 191 -8.72 16.55 -12.46
C TYR A 191 -7.63 15.57 -12.91
N VAL A 192 -7.28 15.63 -14.19
CA VAL A 192 -6.27 14.73 -14.76
C VAL A 192 -5.06 15.57 -15.15
N PHE A 193 -3.91 15.19 -14.63
CA PHE A 193 -2.64 15.82 -14.89
C PHE A 193 -1.71 14.83 -15.56
N LYS A 194 -0.89 15.32 -16.49
CA LYS A 194 0.19 14.55 -17.09
C LYS A 194 1.53 15.22 -16.85
N ARG A 195 2.55 14.40 -16.74
CA ARG A 195 3.93 14.85 -16.59
C ARG A 195 4.87 13.84 -17.24
N LYS A 196 6.01 14.33 -17.75
CA LYS A 196 7.11 13.48 -18.21
C LYS A 196 8.23 13.52 -17.17
N ILE A 197 8.61 12.37 -16.62
CA ILE A 197 9.48 12.27 -15.44
C ILE A 197 10.21 10.93 -15.40
N ASP A 198 11.44 10.93 -14.87
CA ASP A 198 12.20 9.70 -14.61
C ASP A 198 11.74 9.08 -13.28
N ILE A 199 10.57 8.44 -13.29
CA ILE A 199 9.96 7.87 -12.08
C ILE A 199 10.72 6.65 -11.57
N ASN A 200 11.41 5.93 -12.46
CA ASN A 200 12.19 4.73 -12.14
C ASN A 200 13.63 5.04 -11.71
N ASN A 201 14.04 6.31 -11.74
CA ASN A 201 15.39 6.78 -11.44
C ASN A 201 16.48 6.03 -12.23
N ASP A 202 16.20 5.71 -13.50
CA ASP A 202 17.08 4.95 -14.40
C ASP A 202 17.58 5.78 -15.60
N GLY A 203 17.26 7.08 -15.62
CA GLY A 203 17.58 8.01 -16.69
C GLY A 203 16.56 8.03 -17.83
N VAL A 204 15.52 7.20 -17.79
CA VAL A 204 14.48 7.15 -18.82
C VAL A 204 13.24 7.92 -18.36
N LEU A 205 12.83 8.89 -19.17
CA LEU A 205 11.63 9.67 -18.90
C LEU A 205 10.36 8.91 -19.29
N ASP A 206 9.54 8.57 -18.30
CA ASP A 206 8.20 8.00 -18.46
C ASP A 206 7.14 9.10 -18.55
N ASN A 207 6.05 8.82 -19.27
CA ASN A 207 4.85 9.65 -19.17
C ASN A 207 4.02 9.11 -18.02
N VAL A 208 3.75 9.96 -17.05
CA VAL A 208 2.90 9.63 -15.90
C VAL A 208 1.62 10.44 -15.95
N ILE A 209 0.56 9.86 -15.40
CA ILE A 209 -0.74 10.51 -15.23
C ILE A 209 -1.06 10.48 -13.75
N LEU A 210 -1.42 11.64 -13.21
CA LEU A 210 -2.01 11.78 -11.89
C LEU A 210 -3.47 12.19 -12.08
N SER A 211 -4.40 11.33 -11.67
CA SER A 211 -5.83 11.62 -11.64
C SER A 211 -6.22 11.89 -10.20
N THR A 212 -6.73 13.07 -9.90
CA THR A 212 -7.15 13.45 -8.54
C THR A 212 -8.66 13.55 -8.47
N GLY A 213 -9.28 12.60 -7.77
CA GLY A 213 -10.73 12.55 -7.51
C GLY A 213 -11.10 13.17 -6.16
N GLN A 214 -12.37 13.08 -5.78
CA GLN A 214 -12.86 13.65 -4.50
C GLN A 214 -12.52 12.79 -3.26
N TYR A 215 -12.31 11.47 -3.38
CA TYR A 215 -11.90 10.61 -2.26
C TYR A 215 -10.55 9.95 -2.54
N PHE A 216 -10.12 9.75 -3.80
CA PHE A 216 -8.82 9.13 -4.06
C PHE A 216 -8.13 9.64 -5.31
N ASP A 217 -6.80 9.52 -5.28
CA ASP A 217 -5.92 9.77 -6.41
C ASP A 217 -5.48 8.46 -7.04
N ALA A 218 -5.11 8.56 -8.30
CA ALA A 218 -4.43 7.50 -9.00
C ALA A 218 -3.24 8.01 -9.79
N PHE A 219 -2.15 7.27 -9.67
CA PHE A 219 -0.89 7.61 -10.26
C PHE A 219 -0.35 6.45 -11.09
N VAL A 220 -0.33 6.64 -12.41
CA VAL A 220 -0.08 5.55 -13.38
C VAL A 220 0.99 5.92 -14.39
N ILE A 221 1.66 4.89 -14.90
CA ILE A 221 2.59 5.00 -16.03
C ILE A 221 1.84 4.74 -17.33
N TYR A 222 2.10 5.58 -18.31
CA TYR A 222 1.42 5.58 -19.60
C TYR A 222 2.41 5.50 -20.76
N LYS A 223 2.19 4.54 -21.67
CA LYS A 223 3.09 4.26 -22.78
C LYS A 223 2.30 3.97 -24.05
N ASN A 224 2.74 4.51 -25.18
CA ASN A 224 2.16 4.27 -26.51
C ASN A 224 0.64 4.46 -26.59
N GLY A 225 0.12 5.49 -25.90
CA GLY A 225 -1.31 5.76 -25.96
C GLY A 225 -2.16 4.92 -24.99
N LYS A 226 -1.56 4.13 -24.09
CA LYS A 226 -2.27 3.20 -23.18
C LYS A 226 -1.66 3.15 -21.79
N LEU A 227 -2.47 2.78 -20.80
CA LEU A 227 -2.01 2.42 -19.46
C LEU A 227 -1.01 1.26 -19.55
N ASP A 228 0.16 1.42 -18.92
CA ASP A 228 1.10 0.33 -18.70
C ASP A 228 0.84 -0.25 -17.30
N ALA A 229 -0.03 -1.26 -17.26
CA ALA A 229 -0.44 -1.89 -16.01
C ALA A 229 0.78 -2.44 -15.25
N LYS A 230 1.63 -3.21 -15.92
CA LYS A 230 2.78 -3.85 -15.30
C LYS A 230 3.78 -2.82 -14.73
N ALA A 231 3.97 -1.69 -15.40
CA ALA A 231 4.81 -0.62 -14.91
C ALA A 231 4.16 0.11 -13.71
N SER A 232 2.85 0.36 -13.79
CA SER A 232 2.09 1.06 -12.75
C SER A 232 1.96 0.27 -11.46
N ASP A 233 1.89 -1.07 -11.53
CA ASP A 233 1.83 -1.98 -10.37
C ASP A 233 2.95 -1.69 -9.34
N LYS A 234 4.12 -1.28 -9.83
CA LYS A 234 5.27 -0.93 -8.99
C LYS A 234 5.11 0.37 -8.19
N ILE A 235 4.23 1.28 -8.61
CA ILE A 235 3.94 2.54 -7.90
C ILE A 235 3.12 2.26 -6.65
N TYR A 236 2.16 1.36 -6.81
CA TYR A 236 1.13 1.02 -5.85
C TYR A 236 1.65 0.04 -4.79
N GLY A 237 2.44 -0.96 -5.22
CA GLY A 237 3.12 -1.90 -4.35
C GLY A 237 2.21 -2.49 -3.26
N ASP A 238 2.82 -2.74 -2.10
CA ASP A 238 2.22 -3.36 -0.92
C ASP A 238 1.45 -2.35 -0.03
N ASP A 239 1.27 -1.06 -0.41
CA ASP A 239 0.43 -0.16 0.44
C ASP A 239 -1.06 -0.32 0.22
N LEU A 240 -1.40 -1.03 -0.84
CA LEU A 240 -2.76 -1.28 -1.34
C LEU A 240 -3.19 -2.71 -1.04
N HIS A 241 -2.84 -3.22 0.14
CA HIS A 241 -3.11 -4.59 0.55
C HIS A 241 -4.59 -4.87 0.83
N PHE A 242 -5.53 -4.40 0.03
CA PHE A 242 -6.94 -4.76 0.14
C PHE A 242 -7.20 -6.09 -0.55
N HIS A 243 -6.67 -7.18 -0.03
CA HIS A 243 -7.11 -8.48 -0.52
C HIS A 243 -7.35 -9.44 0.62
N GLY A 244 -8.41 -10.19 0.42
CA GLY A 244 -8.98 -11.27 1.19
C GLY A 244 -10.13 -11.75 0.31
N PRO A 245 -10.43 -13.05 0.24
CA PRO A 245 -11.51 -13.56 -0.62
C PRO A 245 -12.85 -12.85 -0.37
N LYS A 246 -13.07 -12.32 0.84
CA LYS A 246 -14.25 -11.52 1.22
C LYS A 246 -14.13 -10.01 1.01
N THR A 247 -12.93 -9.45 0.84
CA THR A 247 -12.75 -7.99 0.64
C THR A 247 -13.39 -7.51 -0.65
N LYS A 248 -13.26 -8.30 -1.73
CA LYS A 248 -13.99 -8.03 -2.97
C LYS A 248 -15.50 -8.11 -2.72
N GLU A 249 -15.97 -9.15 -2.05
CA GLU A 249 -17.39 -9.33 -1.75
C GLU A 249 -17.95 -8.17 -0.94
N GLU A 250 -17.31 -7.75 0.16
CA GLU A 250 -17.81 -6.66 1.00
C GLU A 250 -17.69 -5.27 0.38
N VAL A 251 -16.57 -4.96 -0.27
CA VAL A 251 -16.41 -3.69 -1.00
C VAL A 251 -17.39 -3.62 -2.18
N CYS A 252 -17.57 -4.72 -2.91
CA CYS A 252 -18.50 -4.78 -4.04
C CYS A 252 -19.98 -4.85 -3.61
N ILE A 253 -20.30 -5.41 -2.45
CA ILE A 253 -21.67 -5.42 -1.90
C ILE A 253 -22.07 -4.01 -1.47
N LYS A 254 -21.17 -3.26 -0.81
CA LYS A 254 -21.49 -1.94 -0.25
C LYS A 254 -21.27 -0.80 -1.25
N HIS A 255 -20.32 -0.94 -2.19
CA HIS A 255 -19.90 0.15 -3.07
C HIS A 255 -19.47 -0.34 -4.48
N GLU A 256 -20.42 -0.34 -5.43
CA GLU A 256 -20.22 -0.78 -6.82
C GLU A 256 -19.07 -0.04 -7.54
N VAL A 257 -18.98 1.28 -7.38
CA VAL A 257 -18.00 2.13 -8.10
C VAL A 257 -16.56 1.88 -7.62
N PRO A 258 -16.25 1.91 -6.31
CA PRO A 258 -14.98 1.48 -5.74
C PRO A 258 -14.61 0.04 -6.11
N CYS A 259 -15.58 -0.87 -6.18
CA CYS A 259 -15.35 -2.23 -6.65
C CYS A 259 -14.89 -2.31 -8.11
N ILE A 260 -15.47 -1.52 -9.01
CA ILE A 260 -15.06 -1.48 -10.43
C ILE A 260 -13.67 -0.85 -10.57
N ALA A 261 -13.40 0.27 -9.89
CA ALA A 261 -12.06 0.88 -9.88
C ALA A 261 -11.01 -0.09 -9.30
N PHE A 262 -11.37 -0.79 -8.22
CA PHE A 262 -10.53 -1.79 -7.55
C PHE A 262 -10.25 -3.01 -8.46
N THR A 263 -11.26 -3.55 -9.14
CA THR A 263 -11.10 -4.74 -9.99
C THR A 263 -10.44 -4.44 -11.34
N THR A 264 -10.51 -3.19 -11.81
CA THR A 264 -10.04 -2.83 -13.16
C THR A 264 -8.65 -2.17 -13.12
N TYR A 265 -8.29 -1.43 -12.07
CA TYR A 265 -7.08 -0.57 -12.07
C TYR A 265 -6.31 -0.46 -10.76
N ALA A 266 -6.89 -0.85 -9.61
CA ALA A 266 -6.05 -1.29 -8.50
C ALA A 266 -5.47 -2.63 -8.94
N LEU A 267 -4.42 -2.54 -9.74
CA LEU A 267 -3.81 -3.69 -10.36
C LEU A 267 -3.47 -4.66 -9.24
N PRO A 268 -3.81 -5.94 -9.42
CA PRO A 268 -3.63 -6.93 -8.38
C PRO A 268 -2.14 -7.03 -8.10
N SER A 269 -1.67 -6.27 -7.12
CA SER A 269 -0.52 -6.71 -6.35
C SER A 269 -0.88 -8.12 -5.91
N ASN A 270 -0.07 -9.08 -6.36
CA ASN A 270 -0.21 -10.51 -6.09
C ASN A 270 -0.02 -10.84 -4.58
N LYS A 271 -0.06 -9.82 -3.72
CA LYS A 271 0.17 -9.86 -2.30
C LYS A 271 -0.98 -9.16 -1.60
N VAL A 272 -1.59 -9.96 -0.77
CA VAL A 272 -2.85 -9.79 -0.07
C VAL A 272 -2.47 -9.30 1.34
N SER A 273 -3.14 -8.31 1.96
CA SER A 273 -3.35 -8.26 3.42
C SER A 273 -3.94 -6.98 4.00
N GLN A 274 -5.24 -7.04 4.28
CA GLN A 274 -6.05 -6.35 5.30
C GLN A 274 -7.32 -5.71 4.73
N GLN A 275 -8.44 -6.26 5.18
CA GLN A 275 -9.50 -5.42 5.73
C GLN A 275 -9.18 -5.25 7.22
N PRO A 276 -8.85 -4.05 7.68
CA PRO A 276 -9.24 -3.62 9.00
C PRO A 276 -10.75 -3.33 8.94
N GLU A 277 -11.56 -4.09 9.67
CA GLU A 277 -12.98 -3.78 9.82
C GLU A 277 -13.14 -2.32 10.27
N PHE A 278 -13.93 -1.55 9.53
CA PHE A 278 -14.33 -0.21 9.94
C PHE A 278 -15.77 0.07 9.55
N ASP A 279 -16.49 0.64 10.51
CA ASP A 279 -17.84 1.18 10.41
C ASP A 279 -17.82 2.57 9.73
N SER A 280 -17.17 2.65 8.57
CA SER A 280 -17.03 3.88 7.78
C SER A 280 -17.91 3.78 6.54
N GLU A 281 -18.74 4.81 6.31
CA GLU A 281 -19.57 4.97 5.11
C GLU A 281 -18.76 5.05 3.79
N PHE A 282 -17.42 5.00 3.85
CA PHE A 282 -16.50 5.18 2.71
C PHE A 282 -15.48 4.02 2.59
N PRO A 283 -15.23 3.49 1.37
CA PRO A 283 -14.32 2.36 1.15
C PRO A 283 -12.87 2.78 1.02
N ILE A 284 -11.98 2.14 1.79
CA ILE A 284 -10.57 2.48 2.09
C ILE A 284 -9.69 3.03 0.94
N LEU A 285 -9.92 2.66 -0.33
CA LEU A 285 -9.28 3.34 -1.47
C LEU A 285 -9.54 4.86 -1.49
N SER A 286 -10.71 5.28 -0.96
CA SER A 286 -11.24 6.63 -0.79
C SER A 286 -10.42 7.54 0.11
N HIS A 287 -9.15 7.22 0.35
CA HIS A 287 -8.30 7.99 1.23
C HIS A 287 -6.85 8.07 0.76
N LEU A 288 -6.51 7.60 -0.43
CA LEU A 288 -5.12 7.63 -0.88
C LEU A 288 -4.89 8.81 -1.81
N SER A 289 -3.92 9.66 -1.47
CA SER A 289 -3.43 10.73 -2.33
C SER A 289 -2.00 10.44 -2.78
N TYR A 290 -1.75 10.56 -4.09
CA TYR A 290 -0.48 10.25 -4.72
C TYR A 290 0.19 11.51 -5.23
N GLY A 291 1.53 11.50 -5.24
CA GLY A 291 2.31 12.60 -5.78
C GLY A 291 3.75 12.18 -6.05
N VAL A 292 4.55 13.17 -6.46
CA VAL A 292 5.98 12.98 -6.68
C VAL A 292 6.76 14.14 -6.07
N ILE A 293 7.83 13.80 -5.36
CA ILE A 293 8.82 14.73 -4.83
C ILE A 293 10.12 14.57 -5.60
N GLU A 294 10.73 15.68 -5.99
CA GLU A 294 12.10 15.73 -6.50
C GLU A 294 13.06 16.14 -5.39
N PHE A 295 14.03 15.30 -5.09
CA PHE A 295 15.03 15.60 -4.06
C PHE A 295 16.40 15.08 -4.47
N GLN A 296 17.41 15.97 -4.47
CA GLN A 296 18.80 15.66 -4.81
C GLN A 296 18.95 14.88 -6.14
N GLY A 297 18.19 15.26 -7.17
CA GLY A 297 18.23 14.63 -8.49
C GLY A 297 17.52 13.29 -8.62
N LYS A 298 16.80 12.85 -7.59
CA LYS A 298 15.93 11.66 -7.62
C LYS A 298 14.45 12.02 -7.50
N ASN A 299 13.59 11.19 -8.07
CA ASN A 299 12.14 11.28 -7.98
C ASN A 299 11.61 10.22 -7.00
N TYR A 300 10.78 10.67 -6.06
CA TYR A 300 10.19 9.85 -5.01
C TYR A 300 8.67 9.89 -5.12
N ILE A 301 8.03 8.75 -5.01
CA ILE A 301 6.57 8.66 -4.95
C ILE A 301 6.13 9.02 -3.54
N THR A 302 5.15 9.90 -3.43
CA THR A 302 4.49 10.19 -2.16
C THR A 302 3.14 9.50 -2.12
N LEU A 303 2.83 8.90 -0.99
CA LEU A 303 1.53 8.37 -0.69
C LEU A 303 1.06 8.94 0.65
N TYR A 304 -0.07 9.64 0.61
CA TYR A 304 -0.76 10.10 1.81
C TYR A 304 -2.03 9.30 2.01
N ASN A 305 -2.27 8.87 3.25
CA ASN A 305 -3.44 8.10 3.65
C ASN A 305 -4.36 8.94 4.56
N HIS A 306 -5.42 9.47 3.97
CA HIS A 306 -6.49 10.24 4.60
C HIS A 306 -7.36 9.41 5.57
N ARG A 307 -7.21 8.08 5.64
CA ARG A 307 -8.07 7.20 6.44
C ARG A 307 -8.10 7.63 7.90
N PHE A 308 -6.94 8.06 8.39
CA PHE A 308 -6.75 8.45 9.77
C PHE A 308 -6.93 9.95 10.00
N ASN A 309 -7.45 10.71 9.03
CA ASN A 309 -7.60 12.16 9.17
C ASN A 309 -8.60 12.56 10.25
N PHE A 310 -9.65 11.75 10.43
CA PHE A 310 -10.72 12.01 11.40
C PHE A 310 -10.55 11.26 12.73
N ASP A 311 -9.50 10.44 12.83
CA ASP A 311 -9.11 9.81 14.07
C ASP A 311 -8.00 10.65 14.72
N GLU A 312 -8.41 11.56 15.60
CA GLU A 312 -7.51 12.46 16.34
C GLU A 312 -6.52 11.70 17.25
N ASN A 313 -6.89 10.48 17.65
CA ASN A 313 -6.05 9.59 18.45
C ASN A 313 -5.19 8.67 17.58
N SER A 314 -5.34 8.72 16.26
CA SER A 314 -4.61 7.84 15.38
C SER A 314 -3.12 8.14 15.46
N THR A 315 -2.38 7.09 15.77
CA THR A 315 -0.92 7.15 15.81
C THR A 315 -0.29 6.41 14.64
N TYR A 316 -1.10 6.06 13.63
CA TYR A 316 -0.65 5.44 12.39
C TYR A 316 0.03 6.48 11.50
N PRO A 317 1.20 6.18 10.91
CA PRO A 317 1.86 7.10 10.00
C PRO A 317 1.04 7.26 8.71
N LYS A 318 0.67 8.50 8.39
CA LYS A 318 -0.25 8.83 7.29
C LYS A 318 0.49 9.06 5.99
N THR A 319 1.77 9.42 6.04
CA THR A 319 2.58 9.67 4.84
C THR A 319 3.62 8.57 4.67
N ARG A 320 3.81 8.15 3.42
CA ARG A 320 4.87 7.23 3.00
C ARG A 320 5.58 7.80 1.77
N ILE A 321 6.90 7.72 1.77
CA ILE A 321 7.75 8.20 0.69
C ILE A 321 8.55 7.02 0.15
N TYR A 322 8.42 6.77 -1.15
CA TYR A 322 9.03 5.64 -1.82
C TYR A 322 10.03 6.08 -2.87
N LEU A 323 11.14 5.38 -2.92
CA LEU A 323 12.05 5.42 -4.07
C LEU A 323 11.77 4.20 -4.95
N LEU A 324 11.56 4.46 -6.24
CA LEU A 324 11.46 3.41 -7.24
C LEU A 324 12.79 3.36 -8.01
N GLU A 325 13.46 2.21 -7.98
CA GLU A 325 14.69 1.92 -8.74
C GLU A 325 14.48 0.61 -9.53
N GLY A 326 14.17 0.75 -10.82
CA GLY A 326 13.87 -0.37 -11.72
C GLY A 326 12.60 -1.16 -11.36
N ASN A 327 12.74 -2.34 -10.76
CA ASN A 327 11.62 -3.17 -10.30
C ASN A 327 11.44 -3.13 -8.77
N LYS A 328 12.27 -2.35 -8.07
CA LYS A 328 12.26 -2.30 -6.61
C LYS A 328 11.64 -0.99 -6.13
N ARG A 329 10.64 -1.12 -5.28
CA ARG A 329 10.02 -0.02 -4.54
C ARG A 329 10.53 -0.10 -3.11
N GLU A 330 11.22 0.95 -2.66
CA GLU A 330 11.82 1.01 -1.33
C GLU A 330 11.20 2.16 -0.54
N LEU A 331 10.61 1.85 0.63
CA LEU A 331 10.15 2.87 1.57
C LEU A 331 11.36 3.61 2.15
N LYS A 332 11.37 4.94 2.05
CA LYS A 332 12.45 5.81 2.53
C LYS A 332 12.04 6.64 3.74
N CYS A 333 10.79 7.04 3.83
CA CYS A 333 10.25 7.78 4.98
C CYS A 333 8.82 7.34 5.25
N THR A 334 8.43 7.30 6.52
CA THR A 334 7.03 7.18 6.91
C THR A 334 6.80 7.95 8.21
N TYR A 335 5.71 8.72 8.28
CA TYR A 335 5.38 9.57 9.43
C TYR A 335 3.89 9.91 9.49
#